data_AF-A0A938KYC3-F1
#
_entry.id   AF-A0A938KYC3-F1
#
_cell.length_a   1.000
_cell.length_b   1.000
_cell.length_c   1.000
_cell.angle_alpha   90.00
_cell.angle_beta   90.00
_cell.angle_gamma   90.00
#
_symmetry.space_group_name_H-M   'P 1'
#
loop_
_entity.id
_entity.type
_entity.pdbx_description
1 polymer ?
#
loop_
_entity_poly.entity_id
_entity_poly.type
_entity_poly.pdbx_seq_one_letter_code
_entity_poly.pdbx_strand_id
1 'polypeptide(L)'
;MHLFAGYAVLAAIAARLLVGVVMSVGSPLALPRPSAKGLVTWLIERKGRNPLFSWFAAVLFAVIGVSAASGALADGWTWLEDPHEAVSELALGVMLGHVAFVTFMYGGKRLLMRFFRPRKAVTPAVLACALLAQPVLAQAGDARRDAILAGYTVQARAADPSFAGFSAERGEKLFRATASGGDARTPACTSCHTENPRATGRNAKTGREIEPIAVSANPKRFTDKTEVEKQFGRDCKGVLGRECTPREKGDYITFMLGQ
;
A
#
# COMPACT_ATOMS: atom_id res chain seq x y z
N MET A 1 6.43 4.14 -14.33
CA MET A 1 7.82 3.71 -14.02
C MET A 1 7.90 2.27 -13.46
N HIS A 2 6.81 1.66 -12.98
CA HIS A 2 6.82 0.26 -12.51
C HIS A 2 7.18 -0.77 -13.59
N LEU A 3 6.79 -0.51 -14.86
CA LEU A 3 6.98 -1.44 -15.98
C LEU A 3 8.46 -1.74 -16.28
N PHE A 4 9.32 -0.71 -16.29
CA PHE A 4 10.74 -0.89 -16.57
C PHE A 4 11.48 -1.64 -15.45
N ALA A 5 11.02 -1.47 -14.21
CA ALA A 5 11.68 -2.05 -13.04
C ALA A 5 11.57 -3.58 -13.01
N GLY A 6 10.39 -4.14 -13.36
CA GLY A 6 10.17 -5.60 -13.37
C GLY A 6 11.11 -6.32 -14.34
N TYR A 7 11.14 -5.90 -15.60
CA TYR A 7 12.00 -6.50 -16.62
C TYR A 7 13.49 -6.31 -16.33
N ALA A 8 13.90 -5.15 -15.83
CA ALA A 8 15.29 -4.90 -15.45
C ALA A 8 15.75 -5.83 -14.31
N VAL A 9 14.90 -6.04 -13.29
CA VAL A 9 15.20 -6.97 -12.20
C VAL A 9 15.25 -8.41 -12.69
N LEU A 10 14.31 -8.83 -13.54
CA LEU A 10 14.33 -10.17 -14.14
C LEU A 10 15.59 -10.41 -14.98
N ALA A 11 16.00 -9.43 -15.79
CA ALA A 11 17.23 -9.51 -16.57
C ALA A 11 18.47 -9.62 -15.67
N ALA A 12 18.52 -8.85 -14.58
CA ALA A 12 19.61 -8.92 -13.61
C ALA A 12 19.64 -10.28 -12.88
N ILE A 13 18.48 -10.83 -12.51
CA ILE A 13 18.37 -12.17 -11.90
C ILE A 13 18.84 -13.23 -12.89
N ALA A 14 18.38 -13.18 -14.15
CA ALA A 14 18.79 -14.11 -15.19
C ALA A 14 20.31 -14.08 -15.41
N ALA A 15 20.89 -12.88 -15.54
CA ALA A 15 22.34 -12.71 -15.64
C ALA A 15 23.07 -13.27 -14.40
N ARG A 16 22.56 -13.02 -13.19
CA ARG A 16 23.14 -13.51 -11.94
C ARG A 16 23.10 -15.04 -11.84
N LEU A 17 22.01 -15.66 -12.28
CA LEU A 17 21.85 -17.11 -12.32
C LEU A 17 22.80 -17.73 -13.35
N LEU A 18 22.87 -17.17 -14.56
CA LEU A 18 23.80 -17.62 -15.61
C LEU A 18 25.25 -17.58 -15.14
N VAL A 19 25.71 -16.43 -14.62
CA VAL A 19 27.05 -16.28 -14.05
C VAL A 19 27.25 -17.28 -12.91
N GLY A 20 26.26 -17.41 -12.03
CA GLY A 20 26.36 -18.23 -10.84
C GLY A 20 26.40 -19.74 -11.08
N VAL A 21 25.84 -20.21 -12.20
CA VAL A 21 25.92 -21.63 -12.64
C VAL A 21 27.29 -21.94 -13.25
N VAL A 22 27.89 -20.98 -13.97
CA VAL A 22 29.19 -21.16 -14.64
C VAL A 22 30.37 -21.02 -13.68
N MET A 23 30.21 -20.29 -12.58
CA MET A 23 31.28 -20.02 -11.61
C MET A 23 31.61 -21.23 -10.72
N SER A 24 32.90 -21.42 -10.44
CA SER A 24 33.41 -22.50 -9.60
C SER A 24 33.01 -22.35 -8.12
N VAL A 25 32.88 -23.48 -7.43
CA VAL A 25 32.58 -23.52 -5.99
C VAL A 25 33.72 -22.85 -5.22
N GLY A 26 33.43 -21.68 -4.62
CA GLY A 26 34.41 -20.86 -3.91
C GLY A 26 34.56 -19.44 -4.49
N SER A 27 34.12 -19.22 -5.74
CA SER A 27 34.02 -17.87 -6.30
C SER A 27 33.01 -17.03 -5.52
N PRO A 28 33.26 -15.73 -5.29
CA PRO A 28 32.27 -14.82 -4.70
C PRO A 28 31.01 -14.68 -5.57
N LEU A 29 31.11 -15.03 -6.85
CA LEU A 29 30.01 -15.02 -7.81
C LEU A 29 29.28 -16.37 -7.92
N ALA A 30 29.72 -17.42 -7.23
CA ALA A 30 29.01 -18.70 -7.21
C ALA A 30 27.62 -18.55 -6.55
N LEU A 31 26.66 -19.40 -6.93
CA LEU A 31 25.37 -19.42 -6.24
C LEU A 31 25.50 -20.06 -4.86
N PRO A 32 24.85 -19.49 -3.82
CA PRO A 32 24.77 -20.15 -2.52
C PRO A 32 24.01 -21.47 -2.69
N ARG A 33 24.61 -22.57 -2.23
CA ARG A 33 23.97 -23.89 -2.22
C ARG A 33 23.37 -24.15 -0.84
N PRO A 34 22.04 -24.02 -0.67
CA PRO A 34 21.39 -24.37 0.59
C PRO A 34 21.57 -25.87 0.86
N SER A 35 21.95 -26.22 2.09
CA SER A 35 22.11 -27.62 2.52
C SER A 35 21.35 -27.84 3.82
N ALA A 36 20.33 -28.69 3.78
CA ALA A 36 19.57 -29.08 4.97
C ALA A 36 20.46 -29.89 5.93
N LYS A 37 21.25 -30.84 5.40
CA LYS A 37 22.20 -31.63 6.19
C LYS A 37 23.25 -30.72 6.86
N GLY A 38 23.81 -29.77 6.11
CA GLY A 38 24.76 -28.80 6.65
C GLY A 38 24.14 -27.93 7.75
N LEU A 39 22.86 -27.55 7.63
CA LEU A 39 22.13 -26.81 8.66
C LEU A 39 21.94 -27.64 9.93
N VAL A 40 21.53 -28.90 9.80
CA VAL A 40 21.37 -29.82 10.95
C VAL A 40 22.71 -30.04 11.64
N THR A 41 23.78 -30.35 10.89
CA THR A 41 25.13 -30.52 11.45
C THR A 41 25.61 -29.26 12.15
N TRP A 42 25.41 -28.08 11.55
CA TRP A 42 25.78 -26.81 12.18
C TRP A 42 24.98 -26.51 13.45
N LEU A 43 23.68 -26.83 13.50
CA LEU A 43 22.86 -26.63 14.70
C LEU A 43 23.37 -27.45 15.89
N ILE A 44 23.90 -28.66 15.61
CA ILE A 44 24.47 -29.57 16.60
C ILE A 44 25.86 -29.10 17.02
N GLU A 45 26.76 -28.87 16.06
CA GLU A 45 28.18 -28.65 16.33
C GLU A 45 28.54 -27.18 16.59
N ARG A 46 27.74 -26.24 16.07
CA ARG A 46 27.94 -24.78 16.10
C ARG A 46 29.32 -24.31 15.62
N LYS A 47 30.01 -25.11 14.80
CA LYS A 47 31.32 -24.81 14.23
C LYS A 47 31.20 -24.44 12.74
N GLY A 48 32.07 -23.54 12.29
CA GLY A 48 32.12 -23.11 10.89
C GLY A 48 31.07 -22.05 10.50
N ARG A 49 30.98 -21.77 9.20
CA ARG A 49 30.10 -20.73 8.65
C ARG A 49 28.64 -21.14 8.77
N ASN A 50 27.80 -20.26 9.29
CA ASN A 50 26.38 -20.54 9.49
C ASN A 50 25.66 -20.74 8.12
N PRO A 51 25.11 -21.94 7.86
CA PRO A 51 24.43 -22.24 6.60
C PRO A 51 23.09 -21.52 6.43
N LEU A 52 22.55 -20.91 7.50
CA LEU A 52 21.36 -20.05 7.42
C LEU A 52 21.53 -18.90 6.43
N PHE A 53 22.74 -18.36 6.28
CA PHE A 53 22.97 -17.26 5.32
C PHE A 53 22.68 -17.67 3.86
N SER A 54 23.00 -18.91 3.48
CA SER A 54 22.68 -19.44 2.14
C SER A 54 21.18 -19.57 1.93
N TRP A 55 20.45 -20.01 2.97
CA TRP A 55 18.99 -20.10 2.94
C TRP A 55 18.33 -18.73 2.88
N PHE A 56 18.79 -17.76 3.68
CA PHE A 56 18.29 -16.38 3.62
C PHE A 56 18.50 -15.76 2.24
N ALA A 57 19.68 -15.94 1.64
CA ALA A 57 19.94 -15.47 0.28
C ALA A 57 19.00 -16.13 -0.73
N ALA A 58 18.79 -17.45 -0.65
CA ALA A 58 17.89 -18.17 -1.54
C ALA A 58 16.43 -17.67 -1.43
N VAL A 59 15.94 -17.47 -0.20
CA VAL A 59 14.60 -16.92 0.04
C VAL A 59 14.47 -15.50 -0.52
N LEU A 60 15.47 -14.65 -0.30
CA LEU A 60 15.46 -13.28 -0.82
C LEU A 60 15.41 -13.26 -2.36
N PHE A 61 16.24 -14.08 -3.02
CA PHE A 61 16.21 -14.22 -4.49
C PHE A 61 14.85 -14.73 -4.99
N ALA A 62 14.26 -15.70 -4.30
CA ALA A 62 12.94 -16.23 -4.67
C ALA A 62 11.85 -15.15 -4.54
N VAL A 63 11.81 -14.42 -3.42
CA VAL A 63 10.81 -13.37 -3.17
C VAL A 63 10.95 -12.22 -4.18
N ILE A 64 12.17 -11.74 -4.42
CA ILE A 64 12.43 -10.68 -5.42
C ILE A 64 12.07 -11.18 -6.83
N GLY A 65 12.43 -12.42 -7.16
CA GLY A 65 12.11 -13.02 -8.46
C GLY A 65 10.61 -13.15 -8.69
N VAL A 66 9.85 -13.64 -7.70
CA VAL A 66 8.39 -13.76 -7.77
C VAL A 66 7.73 -12.39 -7.88
N SER A 67 8.17 -11.39 -7.11
CA SER A 67 7.64 -10.02 -7.19
C SER A 67 7.93 -9.36 -8.54
N ALA A 68 9.14 -9.52 -9.07
CA ALA A 68 9.49 -8.99 -10.39
C ALA A 68 8.75 -9.70 -11.53
N ALA A 69 8.60 -11.02 -11.45
CA ALA A 69 7.84 -11.81 -12.41
C ALA A 69 6.36 -11.44 -12.39
N SER A 70 5.73 -11.36 -11.21
CA SER A 70 4.32 -10.98 -11.12
C SER A 70 4.07 -9.58 -11.67
N GLY A 71 5.00 -8.64 -11.46
CA GLY A 71 4.90 -7.29 -12.01
C GLY A 71 5.04 -7.25 -13.54
N ALA A 72 5.94 -8.07 -14.10
CA ALA A 72 6.09 -8.20 -15.55
C ALA A 72 4.88 -8.88 -16.21
N LEU A 73 4.26 -9.86 -15.54
CA LEU A 73 3.09 -10.58 -16.04
C LEU A 73 1.80 -9.74 -15.94
N ALA A 74 1.68 -8.86 -14.93
CA ALA A 74 0.55 -7.96 -14.79
C ALA A 74 0.40 -6.97 -15.97
N ASP A 75 1.43 -6.79 -16.79
CA ASP A 75 1.36 -5.97 -18.01
C ASP A 75 0.48 -6.61 -19.10
N GLY A 76 0.57 -7.93 -19.27
CA GLY A 76 -0.24 -8.68 -20.23
C GLY A 76 -1.58 -9.14 -19.68
N TRP A 77 -1.71 -9.20 -18.36
CA TRP A 77 -2.86 -9.78 -17.67
C TRP A 77 -3.30 -8.92 -16.48
N THR A 78 -4.30 -8.06 -16.71
CA THR A 78 -4.81 -7.11 -15.70
C THR A 78 -5.35 -7.77 -14.43
N TRP A 79 -5.81 -9.02 -14.49
CA TRP A 79 -6.24 -9.78 -13.30
C TRP A 79 -5.10 -10.12 -12.33
N LEU A 80 -3.84 -9.98 -12.75
CA LEU A 80 -2.65 -10.17 -11.92
C LEU A 80 -2.24 -8.90 -11.16
N GLU A 81 -2.91 -7.77 -11.35
CA GLU A 81 -2.58 -6.51 -10.65
C GLU A 81 -2.76 -6.64 -9.13
N ASP A 82 -3.91 -7.11 -8.65
CA ASP A 82 -4.15 -7.27 -7.21
C ASP A 82 -3.22 -8.34 -6.57
N PRO A 83 -3.00 -9.52 -7.20
CA PRO A 83 -1.99 -10.47 -6.72
C PRO A 83 -0.58 -9.88 -6.70
N HIS A 84 -0.18 -9.10 -7.71
CA HIS A 84 1.13 -8.45 -7.75
C HIS A 84 1.28 -7.43 -6.62
N GLU A 85 0.24 -6.66 -6.32
CA GLU A 85 0.21 -5.70 -5.21
C GLU A 85 0.45 -6.43 -3.88
N ALA A 86 -0.33 -7.47 -3.59
CA ALA A 86 -0.18 -8.27 -2.38
C ALA A 86 1.21 -8.91 -2.26
N VAL A 87 1.75 -9.45 -3.35
CA VAL A 87 3.11 -10.01 -3.41
C VAL A 87 4.16 -8.94 -3.14
N SER A 88 3.97 -7.73 -3.66
CA SER A 88 4.92 -6.62 -3.50
C SER A 88 4.92 -6.05 -2.08
N GLU A 89 3.76 -5.98 -1.43
CA GLU A 89 3.66 -5.62 -0.01
C GLU A 89 4.35 -6.65 0.88
N LEU A 90 4.12 -7.94 0.62
CA LEU A 90 4.79 -9.01 1.35
C LEU A 90 6.31 -8.98 1.13
N ALA A 91 6.76 -8.75 -0.11
CA ALA A 91 8.17 -8.62 -0.44
C ALA A 91 8.83 -7.46 0.32
N LEU A 92 8.15 -6.32 0.47
CA LEU A 92 8.62 -5.20 1.27
C LEU A 92 8.82 -5.61 2.74
N GLY A 93 7.85 -6.32 3.32
CA GLY A 93 7.96 -6.85 4.68
C GLY A 93 9.15 -7.79 4.86
N VAL A 94 9.38 -8.70 3.91
CA VAL A 94 10.53 -9.62 3.91
C VAL A 94 11.86 -8.86 3.81
N MET A 95 11.95 -7.86 2.94
CA MET A 95 13.16 -7.04 2.78
C MET A 95 13.48 -6.26 4.06
N LEU A 96 12.48 -5.63 4.69
CA LEU A 96 12.65 -4.94 5.96
C LEU A 96 13.05 -5.90 7.08
N GLY A 97 12.43 -7.08 7.15
CA GLY A 97 12.80 -8.14 8.09
C GLY A 97 14.23 -8.62 7.90
N HIS A 98 14.67 -8.78 6.64
CA HIS A 98 16.05 -9.16 6.32
C HIS A 98 17.05 -8.09 6.76
N VAL A 99 16.79 -6.82 6.47
CA VAL A 99 17.64 -5.68 6.89
C VAL A 99 17.72 -5.63 8.43
N ALA A 100 16.58 -5.75 9.13
CA ALA A 100 16.53 -5.79 10.59
C ALA A 100 17.33 -6.98 11.16
N PHE A 101 17.23 -8.16 10.55
CA PHE A 101 17.97 -9.35 10.98
C PHE A 101 19.48 -9.20 10.79
N VAL A 102 19.92 -8.72 9.62
CA VAL A 102 21.35 -8.51 9.32
C VAL A 102 21.93 -7.44 10.25
N THR A 103 21.26 -6.31 10.41
CA THR A 103 21.69 -5.26 11.34
C THR A 103 21.75 -5.78 12.79
N PHE A 104 20.78 -6.59 13.21
CA PHE A 104 20.82 -7.24 14.53
C PHE A 104 22.04 -8.15 14.71
N MET A 105 22.32 -9.00 13.72
CA MET A 105 23.41 -9.97 13.75
C MET A 105 24.80 -9.32 13.71
N TYR A 106 24.99 -8.26 12.94
CA TYR A 106 26.31 -7.61 12.72
C TYR A 106 26.57 -6.36 13.57
N GLY A 107 25.59 -5.86 14.32
CA GLY A 107 25.77 -4.68 15.19
C GLY A 107 24.75 -4.52 16.33
N GLY A 108 23.58 -5.16 16.25
CA GLY A 108 22.48 -4.97 17.19
C GLY A 108 22.73 -5.48 18.60
N LYS A 109 23.52 -6.55 18.83
CA LYS A 109 23.83 -7.01 20.20
C LYS A 109 24.51 -5.93 21.05
N ARG A 110 25.35 -5.08 20.47
CA ARG A 110 26.03 -3.97 21.18
C ARG A 110 25.11 -2.78 21.42
N LEU A 111 24.15 -2.53 20.51
CA LEU A 111 23.18 -1.44 20.61
C LEU A 111 22.03 -1.79 21.59
N LEU A 112 21.54 -3.04 21.57
CA LEU A 112 20.55 -3.55 22.52
C LEU A 112 21.10 -3.54 23.95
N MET A 113 22.34 -3.95 24.18
CA MET A 113 22.96 -3.87 25.51
C MET A 113 23.14 -2.43 26.03
N ARG A 114 23.16 -1.43 25.13
CA ARG A 114 23.14 0.00 25.50
C ARG A 114 21.73 0.48 25.85
N PHE A 115 20.69 -0.02 25.17
CA PHE A 115 19.29 0.32 25.45
C PHE A 115 18.70 -0.44 26.66
N PHE A 116 19.14 -1.68 26.90
CA PHE A 116 18.71 -2.52 28.02
C PHE A 116 19.63 -2.43 29.26
N ARG A 117 20.49 -1.42 29.34
CA ARG A 117 21.08 -1.05 30.63
C ARG A 117 19.94 -0.55 31.51
N PRO A 118 19.66 -1.17 32.67
CA PRO A 118 18.47 -0.87 33.44
C PRO A 118 18.51 0.59 33.89
N ARG A 119 17.70 1.45 33.27
CA ARG A 119 17.26 2.69 33.91
C ARG A 119 16.23 2.28 34.95
N LYS A 120 16.49 2.71 36.19
CA LYS A 120 15.65 2.45 37.37
C LYS A 120 14.17 2.59 37.01
N ALA A 121 13.40 1.58 37.43
CA ALA A 121 11.98 1.45 37.19
C ALA A 121 11.22 2.72 37.59
N VAL A 122 10.39 3.23 36.66
CA VAL A 122 9.28 4.11 36.99
C VAL A 122 8.02 3.26 36.85
N THR A 123 7.27 3.20 37.93
CA THR A 123 6.04 2.45 38.17
C THR A 123 4.96 2.65 37.10
N PRO A 124 4.24 1.60 36.66
CA PRO A 124 3.03 1.74 35.88
C PRO A 124 1.83 1.85 36.83
N ALA A 125 1.22 3.02 36.89
CA ALA A 125 -0.07 3.21 37.54
C ALA A 125 -0.99 3.95 36.59
N VAL A 126 -2.26 3.57 36.61
CA VAL A 126 -3.40 4.11 35.85
C VAL A 126 -3.63 3.45 34.48
N LEU A 127 -4.17 2.23 34.53
CA LEU A 127 -5.05 1.71 33.49
C LEU A 127 -6.33 1.17 34.15
N ALA A 128 -7.25 2.06 34.50
CA ALA A 128 -8.61 1.72 34.90
C ALA A 128 -9.49 2.97 34.95
N CYS A 129 -10.16 3.29 33.83
CA CYS A 129 -11.49 3.92 33.78
C CYS A 129 -11.78 4.39 32.35
N ALA A 130 -12.58 3.62 31.61
CA ALA A 130 -13.59 4.10 30.65
C ALA A 130 -14.12 2.89 29.84
N LEU A 131 -14.82 1.98 30.52
CA LEU A 131 -15.63 0.94 29.89
C LEU A 131 -17.10 1.23 30.18
N LEU A 132 -17.59 2.34 29.62
CA LEU A 132 -19.02 2.63 29.48
C LEU A 132 -19.22 3.49 28.23
N ALA A 133 -19.32 2.83 27.08
CA ALA A 133 -19.99 3.39 25.91
C ALA A 133 -20.65 2.23 25.16
N GLN A 134 -21.95 2.07 25.36
CA GLN A 134 -22.79 1.24 24.51
C GLN A 134 -22.84 1.88 23.11
N PRO A 135 -22.78 1.12 22.00
CA PRO A 135 -23.29 1.62 20.74
C PRO A 135 -24.79 1.35 20.66
N VAL A 136 -25.52 2.46 20.56
CA VAL A 136 -26.85 2.53 19.97
C VAL A 136 -26.82 1.81 18.61
N LEU A 137 -27.75 0.89 18.40
CA LEU A 137 -28.08 0.37 17.08
C LEU A 137 -28.72 1.50 16.26
N ALA A 138 -28.05 2.00 15.22
CA ALA A 138 -28.71 2.47 14.00
C ALA A 138 -27.73 2.75 12.85
N GLN A 139 -28.21 2.37 11.66
CA GLN A 139 -27.77 2.68 10.30
C GLN A 139 -26.56 1.95 9.70
N ALA A 140 -26.83 1.28 8.58
CA ALA A 140 -25.90 0.60 7.71
C ALA A 140 -24.87 1.57 7.11
N GLY A 141 -23.76 1.78 7.80
CA GLY A 141 -22.57 2.49 7.35
C GLY A 141 -21.32 1.67 7.67
N ASP A 142 -20.27 1.78 6.86
CA ASP A 142 -18.97 1.21 7.20
C ASP A 142 -18.26 2.18 8.16
N ALA A 143 -17.95 1.75 9.38
CA ALA A 143 -17.34 2.60 10.39
C ALA A 143 -16.04 3.28 9.93
N ARG A 144 -15.32 2.70 8.95
CA ARG A 144 -14.13 3.29 8.35
C ARG A 144 -14.48 4.49 7.47
N ARG A 145 -15.57 4.40 6.70
CA ARG A 145 -16.12 5.51 5.90
C ARG A 145 -16.56 6.66 6.80
N ASP A 146 -17.25 6.33 7.89
CA ASP A 146 -17.71 7.32 8.86
C ASP A 146 -16.53 8.06 9.51
N ALA A 147 -15.46 7.34 9.85
CA ALA A 147 -14.24 7.94 10.37
C ALA A 147 -13.56 8.91 9.37
N ILE A 148 -13.59 8.59 8.07
CA ILE A 148 -13.06 9.47 7.02
C ILE A 148 -13.90 10.75 6.91
N LEU A 149 -15.23 10.64 6.85
CA LEU A 149 -16.13 11.79 6.82
C LEU A 149 -16.03 12.65 8.09
N ALA A 150 -15.88 12.03 9.27
CA ALA A 150 -15.63 12.76 10.51
C ALA A 150 -14.32 13.56 10.44
N GLY A 151 -13.26 12.97 9.88
CA GLY A 151 -11.99 13.66 9.63
C GLY A 151 -12.13 14.87 8.71
N TYR A 152 -12.92 14.76 7.63
CA TYR A 152 -13.21 15.90 6.76
C TYR A 152 -14.09 16.94 7.43
N THR A 153 -15.01 16.55 8.32
CA THR A 153 -15.86 17.48 9.07
C THR A 153 -15.01 18.42 9.93
N VAL A 154 -14.03 17.87 10.65
CA VAL A 154 -13.09 18.67 11.45
C VAL A 154 -12.32 19.66 10.57
N GLN A 155 -11.77 19.20 9.45
CA GLN A 155 -11.02 20.04 8.52
C GLN A 155 -11.89 21.11 7.86
N ALA A 156 -13.13 20.78 7.49
CA ALA A 156 -14.07 21.70 6.87
C ALA A 156 -14.50 22.81 7.83
N ARG A 157 -14.75 22.49 9.11
CA ARG A 157 -15.03 23.50 10.15
C ARG A 157 -13.85 24.41 10.43
N ALA A 158 -12.63 23.86 10.40
CA ALA A 158 -11.41 24.65 10.56
C ALA A 158 -11.18 25.62 9.39
N ALA A 159 -11.54 25.22 8.18
CA ALA A 159 -11.40 26.05 6.98
C ALA A 159 -12.56 27.05 6.79
N ASP A 160 -13.77 26.69 7.22
CA ASP A 160 -14.97 27.51 7.08
C ASP A 160 -15.88 27.34 8.32
N PRO A 161 -15.94 28.34 9.21
CA PRO A 161 -16.80 28.32 10.39
C PRO A 161 -18.30 28.18 10.07
N SER A 162 -18.73 28.50 8.85
CA SER A 162 -20.13 28.35 8.41
C SER A 162 -20.47 26.94 7.94
N PHE A 163 -19.53 25.99 8.03
CA PHE A 163 -19.76 24.60 7.61
C PHE A 163 -20.91 23.94 8.39
N ALA A 164 -22.04 23.75 7.69
CA ALA A 164 -23.26 23.13 8.23
C ALA A 164 -23.38 21.62 7.96
N GLY A 165 -22.42 21.02 7.24
CA GLY A 165 -22.46 19.61 6.85
C GLY A 165 -22.20 19.39 5.36
N PHE A 166 -21.99 18.13 5.00
CA PHE A 166 -21.82 17.71 3.60
C PHE A 166 -23.17 17.58 2.89
N SER A 167 -23.18 17.70 1.56
CA SER A 167 -24.38 17.62 0.70
C SER A 167 -24.11 16.75 -0.51
N ALA A 168 -25.00 15.78 -0.73
CA ALA A 168 -24.97 14.93 -1.92
C ALA A 168 -25.20 15.75 -3.19
N GLU A 169 -26.05 16.78 -3.15
CA GLU A 169 -26.36 17.64 -4.30
C GLU A 169 -25.12 18.44 -4.73
N ARG A 170 -24.35 18.97 -3.77
CA ARG A 170 -23.06 19.63 -4.08
C ARG A 170 -22.03 18.63 -4.61
N GLY A 171 -22.00 17.43 -4.04
CA GLY A 171 -21.13 16.33 -4.50
C GLY A 171 -21.44 15.89 -5.93
N GLU A 172 -22.71 15.76 -6.28
CA GLU A 172 -23.15 15.45 -7.64
C GLU A 172 -22.77 16.56 -8.60
N LYS A 173 -23.05 17.82 -8.23
CA LYS A 173 -22.67 18.97 -9.04
C LYS A 173 -21.16 18.99 -9.31
N LEU A 174 -20.34 18.70 -8.30
CA LEU A 174 -18.89 18.58 -8.46
C LEU A 174 -18.53 17.42 -9.41
N PHE A 175 -19.12 16.25 -9.23
CA PHE A 175 -18.85 15.06 -10.05
C PHE A 175 -19.12 15.31 -11.54
N ARG A 176 -20.22 16.00 -11.86
CA ARG A 176 -20.66 16.28 -13.24
C ARG A 176 -20.09 17.57 -13.83
N ALA A 177 -19.51 18.45 -13.01
CA ALA A 177 -19.02 19.73 -13.48
C ALA A 177 -17.84 19.55 -14.44
N THR A 178 -17.89 20.31 -15.53
CA THR A 178 -16.75 20.47 -16.44
C THR A 178 -15.85 21.59 -15.90
N ALA A 179 -14.56 21.32 -15.78
CA ALA A 179 -13.52 22.22 -15.39
C ALA A 179 -12.49 22.39 -16.52
N SER A 180 -11.88 23.57 -16.58
CA SER A 180 -10.84 23.91 -17.56
C SER A 180 -9.45 24.10 -16.93
N GLY A 181 -9.34 23.97 -15.59
CA GLY A 181 -8.10 24.19 -14.86
C GLY A 181 -7.14 22.98 -14.85
N GLY A 182 -7.66 21.78 -15.10
CA GLY A 182 -6.90 20.53 -15.10
C GLY A 182 -6.37 20.09 -16.47
N ASP A 183 -6.18 18.78 -16.63
CA ASP A 183 -5.81 18.16 -17.90
C ASP A 183 -6.99 18.20 -18.88
N ALA A 184 -6.75 18.70 -20.09
CA ALA A 184 -7.77 18.85 -21.13
C ALA A 184 -8.47 17.53 -21.53
N ARG A 185 -7.85 16.36 -21.26
CA ARG A 185 -8.45 15.04 -21.51
C ARG A 185 -9.39 14.58 -20.40
N THR A 186 -9.32 15.18 -19.22
CA THR A 186 -10.16 14.84 -18.06
C THR A 186 -10.85 16.08 -17.50
N PRO A 187 -11.69 16.76 -18.30
CA PRO A 187 -12.34 17.99 -17.85
C PRO A 187 -13.40 17.75 -16.77
N ALA A 188 -13.85 16.52 -16.52
CA ALA A 188 -14.81 16.20 -15.46
C ALA A 188 -14.45 14.88 -14.78
N CYS A 189 -15.01 14.61 -13.59
CA CYS A 189 -14.86 13.29 -12.96
C CYS A 189 -15.48 12.17 -13.84
N THR A 190 -16.54 12.51 -14.57
CA THR A 190 -17.24 11.61 -15.50
C THR A 190 -16.37 11.20 -16.70
N SER A 191 -15.30 11.94 -17.01
CA SER A 191 -14.34 11.56 -18.06
C SER A 191 -13.67 10.21 -17.79
N CYS A 192 -13.55 9.80 -16.51
CA CYS A 192 -13.04 8.50 -16.12
C CYS A 192 -14.11 7.57 -15.53
N HIS A 193 -15.07 8.11 -14.79
CA HIS A 193 -16.05 7.33 -14.02
C HIS A 193 -17.41 7.17 -14.69
N THR A 194 -17.57 7.67 -15.92
CA THR A 194 -18.85 7.74 -16.67
C THR A 194 -19.88 8.65 -15.98
N GLU A 195 -21.02 8.88 -16.64
CA GLU A 195 -22.16 9.60 -16.04
C GLU A 195 -22.90 8.79 -14.97
N ASN A 196 -22.76 7.46 -15.00
CA ASN A 196 -23.34 6.56 -14.01
C ASN A 196 -22.24 6.03 -13.08
N PRO A 197 -22.12 6.54 -11.84
CA PRO A 197 -21.04 6.14 -10.93
C PRO A 197 -21.12 4.66 -10.48
N ARG A 198 -22.23 3.97 -10.76
CA ARG A 198 -22.39 2.52 -10.54
C ARG A 198 -21.80 1.67 -11.67
N ALA A 199 -21.53 2.27 -12.83
CA ALA A 199 -20.93 1.57 -13.95
C ALA A 199 -19.40 1.51 -13.79
N THR A 200 -18.82 0.49 -14.42
CA THR A 200 -17.38 0.41 -14.62
C THR A 200 -16.90 1.56 -15.50
N GLY A 201 -15.92 2.31 -14.99
CA GLY A 201 -15.27 3.42 -15.68
C GLY A 201 -14.02 2.98 -16.45
N ARG A 202 -13.37 3.95 -17.08
CA ARG A 202 -12.12 3.76 -17.80
C ARG A 202 -11.25 4.99 -17.70
N ASN A 203 -9.98 4.82 -17.34
CA ASN A 203 -9.03 5.91 -17.25
C ASN A 203 -8.86 6.57 -18.62
N ALA A 204 -9.18 7.86 -18.74
CA ALA A 204 -9.18 8.58 -20.02
C ALA A 204 -7.80 8.64 -20.72
N LYS A 205 -6.69 8.44 -19.97
CA LYS A 205 -5.33 8.49 -20.53
C LYS A 205 -4.79 7.13 -20.91
N THR A 206 -5.09 6.10 -20.12
CA THR A 206 -4.47 4.78 -20.25
C THR A 206 -5.43 3.71 -20.77
N GLY A 207 -6.74 3.98 -20.80
CA GLY A 207 -7.74 3.00 -21.18
C GLY A 207 -7.95 1.89 -20.13
N ARG A 208 -7.28 1.96 -18.97
CA ARG A 208 -7.42 0.97 -17.89
C ARG A 208 -8.80 1.02 -17.28
N GLU A 209 -9.35 -0.14 -16.99
CA GLU A 209 -10.65 -0.28 -16.34
C GLU A 209 -10.61 0.31 -14.91
N ILE A 210 -11.72 0.91 -14.49
CA ILE A 210 -11.88 1.45 -13.14
C ILE A 210 -13.17 0.85 -12.58
N GLU A 211 -13.07 0.08 -11.49
CA GLU A 211 -14.26 -0.43 -10.80
C GLU A 211 -15.23 0.71 -10.43
N PRO A 212 -16.54 0.43 -10.29
CA PRO A 212 -17.52 1.43 -9.90
C PRO A 212 -17.10 2.26 -8.69
N ILE A 213 -17.39 3.56 -8.74
CA ILE A 213 -17.05 4.51 -7.66
C ILE A 213 -18.19 4.68 -6.65
N ALA A 214 -19.42 4.37 -7.08
CA ALA A 214 -20.59 4.27 -6.23
C ALA A 214 -20.44 3.16 -5.19
N VAL A 215 -20.84 3.45 -3.95
CA VAL A 215 -20.68 2.51 -2.84
C VAL A 215 -21.66 1.35 -2.93
N SER A 216 -22.84 1.54 -3.54
CA SER A 216 -23.80 0.44 -3.76
C SER A 216 -23.26 -0.65 -4.69
N ALA A 217 -22.43 -0.27 -5.67
CA ALA A 217 -21.84 -1.19 -6.64
C ALA A 217 -20.47 -1.70 -6.18
N ASN A 218 -19.74 -0.93 -5.37
CA ASN A 218 -18.46 -1.33 -4.80
C ASN A 218 -18.34 -0.91 -3.32
N PRO A 219 -18.75 -1.79 -2.38
CA PRO A 219 -18.76 -1.48 -0.95
C PRO A 219 -17.38 -1.21 -0.33
N LYS A 220 -16.29 -1.58 -1.02
CA LYS A 220 -14.91 -1.32 -0.58
C LYS A 220 -14.51 0.15 -0.74
N ARG A 221 -15.22 0.93 -1.57
CA ARG A 221 -14.91 2.34 -1.81
C ARG A 221 -14.96 3.15 -0.52
N PHE A 222 -14.00 4.08 -0.41
CA PHE A 222 -13.83 4.99 0.71
C PHE A 222 -13.60 4.34 2.09
N THR A 223 -13.07 3.11 2.14
CA THR A 223 -12.79 2.41 3.43
C THR A 223 -11.34 2.51 3.91
N ASP A 224 -10.42 2.97 3.05
CA ASP A 224 -9.01 3.23 3.39
C ASP A 224 -8.71 4.73 3.24
N LYS A 225 -8.36 5.39 4.36
CA LYS A 225 -8.09 6.82 4.39
C LYS A 225 -6.88 7.20 3.54
N THR A 226 -5.83 6.37 3.55
CA THR A 226 -4.60 6.64 2.81
C THR A 226 -4.86 6.59 1.32
N GLU A 227 -5.64 5.58 0.87
CA GLU A 227 -6.02 5.46 -0.54
C GLU A 227 -6.93 6.61 -0.98
N VAL A 228 -7.91 6.99 -0.15
CA VAL A 228 -8.80 8.12 -0.43
C VAL A 228 -8.03 9.42 -0.61
N GLU A 229 -7.09 9.73 0.29
CA GLU A 229 -6.26 10.94 0.16
C GLU A 229 -5.33 10.88 -1.06
N LYS A 230 -4.74 9.70 -1.33
CA LYS A 230 -3.91 9.49 -2.52
C LYS A 230 -4.71 9.75 -3.80
N GLN A 231 -5.93 9.24 -3.86
CA GLN A 231 -6.78 9.37 -5.04
C GLN A 231 -7.27 10.80 -5.23
N PHE A 232 -7.81 11.45 -4.19
CA PHE A 232 -8.21 12.85 -4.29
C PHE A 232 -7.04 13.79 -4.65
N GLY A 233 -5.85 13.57 -4.08
CA GLY A 233 -4.69 14.39 -4.41
C GLY A 233 -4.27 14.31 -5.88
N ARG A 234 -4.56 13.20 -6.57
CA ARG A 234 -4.30 13.03 -8.00
C ARG A 234 -5.47 13.53 -8.85
N ASP A 235 -6.69 13.14 -8.52
CA ASP A 235 -7.87 13.39 -9.34
C ASP A 235 -8.31 14.85 -9.28
N CYS A 236 -8.30 15.47 -8.10
CA CYS A 236 -8.67 16.88 -7.97
C CYS A 236 -7.71 17.77 -8.78
N LYS A 237 -6.40 17.52 -8.68
CA LYS A 237 -5.42 18.22 -9.52
C LYS A 237 -5.62 17.91 -11.00
N GLY A 238 -5.90 16.66 -11.34
CA GLY A 238 -6.10 16.21 -12.73
C GLY A 238 -7.33 16.83 -13.40
N VAL A 239 -8.43 16.98 -12.67
CA VAL A 239 -9.70 17.50 -13.20
C VAL A 239 -9.83 19.00 -12.98
N LEU A 240 -9.61 19.47 -11.76
CA LEU A 240 -9.86 20.86 -11.36
C LEU A 240 -8.63 21.76 -11.51
N GLY A 241 -7.43 21.20 -11.64
CA GLY A 241 -6.17 21.96 -11.63
C GLY A 241 -5.71 22.39 -10.23
N ARG A 242 -6.41 21.96 -9.18
CA ARG A 242 -6.12 22.31 -7.78
C ARG A 242 -6.51 21.18 -6.83
N GLU A 243 -6.09 21.28 -5.58
CA GLU A 243 -6.59 20.42 -4.52
C GLU A 243 -8.10 20.65 -4.29
N CYS A 244 -8.81 19.57 -3.97
CA CYS A 244 -10.17 19.68 -3.44
C CYS A 244 -10.11 20.16 -1.99
N THR A 245 -11.02 21.06 -1.63
CA THR A 245 -11.25 21.48 -0.25
C THR A 245 -11.81 20.32 0.58
N PRO A 246 -11.70 20.35 1.92
CA PRO A 246 -12.31 19.34 2.77
C PRO A 246 -13.83 19.22 2.58
N ARG A 247 -14.51 20.34 2.29
CA ARG A 247 -15.94 20.36 1.95
C ARG A 247 -16.22 19.59 0.66
N GLU A 248 -15.49 19.87 -0.41
CA GLU A 248 -15.65 19.18 -1.71
C GLU A 248 -15.42 17.67 -1.58
N LYS A 249 -14.38 17.26 -0.83
CA LYS A 249 -14.10 15.83 -0.58
C LYS A 249 -15.26 15.15 0.16
N GLY A 250 -15.77 15.77 1.22
CA GLY A 250 -16.89 15.22 1.97
C GLY A 250 -18.20 15.21 1.17
N ASP A 251 -18.52 16.30 0.46
CA ASP A 251 -19.70 16.39 -0.42
C ASP A 251 -19.67 15.27 -1.48
N TYR A 252 -18.51 15.05 -2.12
CA TYR A 252 -18.32 13.98 -3.09
C TYR A 252 -18.58 12.59 -2.51
N ILE A 253 -18.00 12.27 -1.34
CA ILE A 253 -18.21 10.97 -0.69
C ILE A 253 -19.68 10.81 -0.30
N THR A 254 -20.32 11.85 0.24
CA THR A 254 -21.75 11.85 0.57
C THR A 254 -22.62 11.56 -0.65
N PHE A 255 -22.28 12.11 -1.82
CA PHE A 255 -22.95 11.74 -3.06
C PHE A 255 -22.74 10.26 -3.40
N MET A 256 -21.50 9.75 -3.39
CA MET A 256 -21.18 8.36 -3.74
C MET A 256 -21.76 7.31 -2.78
N LEU A 257 -22.03 7.68 -1.53
CA LEU A 257 -22.76 6.86 -0.56
C LEU A 257 -24.24 6.69 -0.94
N GLY A 258 -24.83 7.71 -1.56
CA GLY A 258 -26.21 7.68 -2.06
C GLY A 258 -26.34 7.05 -3.45
N GLN A 259 -25.22 6.69 -4.08
CA GLN A 259 -25.19 5.97 -5.35
C GLN A 259 -25.04 4.48 -5.10
#